data_AF-A0A819TLH0-F1
#
_entry.id   AF-A0A819TLH0-F1
#
_cell.length_a   1.000
_cell.length_b   1.000
_cell.length_c   1.000
_cell.angle_alpha   90.00
_cell.angle_beta   90.00
_cell.angle_gamma   90.00
#
_symmetry.space_group_name_H-M   'P 1'
#
loop_
_entity.id
_entity.type
_entity.pdbx_description
1 polymer ?
#
loop_
_entity_poly.entity_id
_entity_poly.type
_entity_poly.pdbx_seq_one_letter_code
_entity_poly.pdbx_strand_id
1 'polypeptide(L)'
;MSTTSLTSIDTYFSIYFGLPVFGFGFVGNVINICILFSTRSNSSSFLLLISSIFNLIALSFGLFPRMISIGFGIDASSTNIFWCKSRLFFSYIGSLMSLTTICFASIDRLLLTCRNVQWRKRSQLSTAKLAISIAILVVIGHNISYLIFYTIIEVKTTT
;
A
#
# COMPACT_ATOMS: atom_id res chain seq x y z
N MET A 1 23.26 5.68 24.02
CA MET A 1 23.48 5.20 22.65
C MET A 1 22.98 6.29 21.72
N SER A 2 23.90 7.00 21.08
CA SER A 2 23.72 8.37 20.58
C SER A 2 22.76 8.42 19.39
N THR A 3 21.85 9.39 19.36
CA THR A 3 20.90 9.64 18.28
C THR A 3 21.53 9.67 16.88
N THR A 4 22.81 10.02 16.79
CA THR A 4 23.61 10.06 15.56
C THR A 4 23.90 8.69 14.94
N SER A 5 23.97 7.60 15.71
CA SER A 5 24.17 6.26 15.15
C SER A 5 22.87 5.70 14.55
N LEU A 6 21.72 5.97 15.17
CA LEU A 6 20.40 5.57 14.69
C LEU A 6 20.03 6.26 13.36
N THR A 7 20.28 7.57 13.24
CA THR A 7 20.01 8.31 11.99
C THR A 7 20.89 7.82 10.85
N SER A 8 22.14 7.46 11.14
CA SER A 8 23.06 6.90 10.15
C SER A 8 22.57 5.55 9.63
N ILE A 9 22.12 4.66 10.52
CA ILE A 9 21.58 3.34 10.14
C ILE A 9 20.33 3.48 9.26
N ASP A 10 19.39 4.35 9.64
CA ASP A 10 18.15 4.54 8.88
C ASP A 10 18.42 5.10 7.47
N THR A 11 19.45 5.95 7.35
CA THR A 11 19.90 6.51 6.07
C THR A 11 20.46 5.41 5.16
N TYR A 12 21.41 4.61 5.65
CA TYR A 12 21.99 3.52 4.86
C TYR A 12 20.92 2.49 4.45
N PHE A 13 20.05 2.11 5.38
CA PHE A 13 18.98 1.17 5.08
C PHE A 13 18.03 1.70 4.00
N SER A 14 17.59 2.95 4.14
CA SER A 14 16.67 3.57 3.18
C SER A 14 17.28 3.72 1.79
N ILE A 15 18.56 4.06 1.69
CA ILE A 15 19.23 4.19 0.38
C ILE A 15 19.45 2.82 -0.25
N TYR A 16 20.07 1.87 0.47
CA TYR A 16 20.46 0.57 -0.10
C TYR A 16 19.28 -0.37 -0.34
N PHE A 17 18.24 -0.35 0.50
CA PHE A 17 17.07 -1.19 0.32
C PHE A 17 15.90 -0.43 -0.29
N GLY A 18 15.66 0.80 0.18
CA GLY A 18 14.48 1.55 -0.22
C GLY A 18 14.51 2.02 -1.67
N LEU A 19 15.67 2.48 -2.19
CA LEU A 19 15.77 2.93 -3.58
C LEU A 19 15.55 1.78 -4.58
N PRO A 20 16.20 0.59 -4.44
CA PRO A 20 15.90 -0.54 -5.32
C PRO A 20 14.46 -1.04 -5.19
N VAL A 21 13.91 -1.12 -3.97
CA VAL A 21 12.51 -1.52 -3.74
C VAL A 21 11.55 -0.55 -4.42
N PHE A 22 11.81 0.76 -4.35
CA PHE A 22 11.01 1.75 -5.05
C PHE A 22 11.12 1.58 -6.57
N GLY A 23 12.34 1.50 -7.12
CA GLY A 23 12.56 1.39 -8.56
C GLY A 23 11.95 0.13 -9.16
N PHE A 24 12.33 -1.05 -8.66
CA PHE A 24 11.79 -2.32 -9.14
C PHE A 24 10.32 -2.48 -8.81
N GLY A 25 9.88 -2.02 -7.63
CA GLY A 25 8.49 -2.06 -7.23
C GLY A 25 7.61 -1.21 -8.14
N PHE A 26 8.02 0.01 -8.45
CA PHE A 26 7.25 0.91 -9.31
C PHE A 26 7.14 0.35 -10.73
N VAL A 27 8.28 0.02 -11.35
CA VAL A 27 8.32 -0.53 -12.71
C VAL A 27 7.56 -1.85 -12.79
N GLY A 28 7.76 -2.76 -11.84
CA GLY A 28 7.09 -4.06 -11.80
C GLY A 28 5.58 -3.94 -11.67
N ASN A 29 5.07 -3.05 -10.79
CA ASN A 29 3.63 -2.85 -10.66
C ASN A 29 3.01 -2.18 -11.89
N VAL A 30 3.71 -1.26 -12.58
CA VAL A 30 3.25 -0.69 -13.85
C VAL A 30 3.13 -1.77 -14.92
N ILE A 31 4.15 -2.61 -15.09
CA ILE A 31 4.11 -3.73 -16.03
C ILE A 31 2.96 -4.68 -15.70
N ASN A 32 2.78 -5.05 -14.43
CA ASN A 32 1.66 -5.88 -14.00
C ASN A 32 0.31 -5.26 -14.36
N ILE A 33 0.14 -3.95 -14.17
CA ILE A 33 -1.10 -3.26 -14.54
C ILE A 33 -1.34 -3.38 -16.05
N CYS A 34 -0.34 -3.09 -16.89
CA CYS A 34 -0.48 -3.20 -18.34
C CYS A 34 -0.89 -4.62 -18.79
N ILE A 35 -0.26 -5.65 -18.23
CA ILE A 35 -0.54 -7.05 -18.60
C ILE A 35 -1.91 -7.49 -18.07
N LEU A 36 -2.17 -7.31 -16.78
CA LEU A 36 -3.38 -7.80 -16.11
C LEU A 36 -4.64 -7.03 -16.52
N PHE A 37 -4.50 -5.81 -17.01
CA PHE A 37 -5.63 -5.07 -17.58
C PHE A 37 -6.24 -5.79 -18.79
N SER A 38 -5.41 -6.47 -19.59
CA SER A 38 -5.87 -7.24 -20.76
C SER A 38 -6.63 -8.52 -20.35
N THR A 39 -6.31 -9.10 -19.20
CA THR A 39 -6.93 -10.36 -18.68
C THR A 39 -7.91 -10.13 -17.53
N ARG A 40 -8.35 -8.89 -17.32
CA ARG A 40 -9.23 -8.46 -16.20
C ARG A 40 -10.61 -9.12 -16.13
N SER A 41 -11.00 -9.89 -17.15
CA SER A 41 -12.23 -10.70 -17.12
C SER A 41 -12.11 -11.87 -16.14
N ASN A 42 -10.90 -12.34 -15.85
CA ASN A 42 -10.63 -13.37 -14.86
C ASN A 42 -10.59 -12.76 -13.44
N SER A 43 -11.30 -13.40 -12.50
CA SER A 43 -11.39 -13.00 -11.09
C SER A 43 -10.01 -12.79 -10.43
N SER A 44 -9.12 -13.78 -10.52
CA SER A 44 -7.76 -13.72 -9.97
C SER A 44 -6.92 -12.62 -10.61
N SER A 45 -7.00 -12.47 -11.94
CA SER A 45 -6.25 -11.42 -12.65
C SER A 45 -6.73 -10.01 -12.27
N PHE A 46 -8.05 -9.84 -12.09
CA PHE A 46 -8.63 -8.61 -11.59
C PHE A 46 -8.16 -8.28 -10.16
N LEU A 47 -8.12 -9.27 -9.26
CA LEU A 47 -7.62 -9.07 -7.89
C LEU A 47 -6.14 -8.65 -7.87
N LEU A 48 -5.30 -9.27 -8.70
CA LEU A 48 -3.89 -8.91 -8.82
C LEU A 48 -3.67 -7.54 -9.49
N LEU A 49 -4.54 -7.16 -10.42
CA LEU A 49 -4.55 -5.81 -11.01
C LEU A 49 -4.81 -4.76 -9.92
N ILE A 50 -5.83 -4.97 -9.09
CA ILE A 50 -6.16 -4.08 -7.98
C ILE A 50 -5.03 -4.04 -6.95
N SER A 51 -4.42 -5.19 -6.63
CA SER A 51 -3.22 -5.24 -5.77
C SER A 51 -2.08 -4.36 -6.31
N SER A 52 -1.83 -4.43 -7.62
CA SER A 52 -0.76 -3.64 -8.26
C SER A 52 -1.03 -2.14 -8.19
N ILE A 53 -2.29 -1.72 -8.33
CA ILE A 53 -2.70 -0.31 -8.16
C ILE A 53 -2.47 0.14 -6.70
N PHE A 54 -2.90 -0.65 -5.71
CA PHE A 54 -2.70 -0.30 -4.31
C PHE A 54 -1.23 -0.34 -3.87
N ASN A 55 -0.41 -1.21 -4.47
CA ASN A 55 1.04 -1.18 -4.30
C ASN A 55 1.66 0.13 -4.80
N LEU A 56 1.22 0.66 -5.95
CA LEU A 56 1.69 1.96 -6.43
C LEU A 56 1.30 3.09 -5.47
N ILE A 57 0.09 3.05 -4.90
CA ILE A 57 -0.34 4.00 -3.86
C ILE A 57 0.57 3.89 -2.63
N ALA A 58 0.82 2.68 -2.13
CA ALA A 58 1.70 2.44 -0.99
C ALA A 58 3.14 2.92 -1.23
N LEU A 59 3.69 2.67 -2.42
CA LEU A 59 5.03 3.14 -2.79
C LEU A 59 5.08 4.67 -2.90
N SER A 60 4.05 5.29 -3.48
CA SER A 60 4.01 6.74 -3.73
C SER A 60 3.77 7.57 -2.46
N PHE A 61 2.96 7.08 -1.52
CA PHE A 61 2.66 7.80 -0.27
C PHE A 61 3.46 7.29 0.93
N GLY A 62 3.96 6.05 0.90
CA GLY A 62 4.77 5.50 1.98
C GLY A 62 6.26 5.70 1.75
N LEU A 63 6.78 5.04 0.70
CA LEU A 63 8.22 4.92 0.50
C LEU A 63 8.84 6.17 -0.14
N PHE A 64 8.21 6.75 -1.15
CA PHE A 64 8.72 7.92 -1.86
C PHE A 64 8.92 9.15 -0.95
N PRO A 65 7.96 9.56 -0.09
CA PRO A 65 8.16 10.69 0.82
C PRO A 65 9.23 10.41 1.87
N ARG A 66 9.41 9.14 2.28
CA ARG A 66 10.50 8.73 3.17
C ARG A 66 11.87 8.89 2.49
N MET A 67 11.99 8.52 1.21
CA MET A 67 13.22 8.72 0.45
C MET A 67 13.57 10.20 0.32
N ILE A 68 12.58 11.06 0.05
CA ILE A 68 12.79 12.52 -0.03
C ILE A 68 13.24 13.08 1.32
N SER A 69 12.58 12.69 2.40
CA SER A 69 12.90 13.17 3.75
C SER A 69 14.30 12.76 4.19
N ILE A 70 14.70 11.50 3.97
CA ILE A 70 16.01 10.99 4.38
C ILE A 70 17.13 11.46 3.43
N GLY A 71 16.89 11.43 2.12
CA GLY A 71 17.90 11.75 1.12
C GLY A 71 18.15 13.26 0.94
N PHE A 72 17.12 14.08 1.11
CA PHE A 72 17.19 15.53 0.85
C PHE A 72 16.87 16.39 2.09
N GLY A 73 16.51 15.78 3.23
CA GLY A 73 16.12 16.52 4.44
C GLY A 73 14.78 17.25 4.32
N ILE A 74 13.99 16.97 3.27
CA ILE A 74 12.72 17.66 3.00
C ILE A 74 11.58 16.83 3.58
N ASP A 75 11.01 17.26 4.71
CA ASP A 75 9.82 16.63 5.29
C ASP A 75 8.58 17.52 5.17
N ALA A 76 7.83 17.35 4.09
CA ALA A 76 6.56 18.04 3.88
C ALA A 76 5.48 17.65 4.92
N SER A 77 5.65 16.55 5.65
CA SER A 77 4.74 16.18 6.74
C SER A 77 4.92 17.08 7.97
N SER A 78 6.07 17.71 8.13
CA SER A 78 6.33 18.68 9.21
C SER A 78 5.69 20.04 8.96
N THR A 79 5.47 20.41 7.69
CA THR A 79 4.99 21.74 7.30
C THR A 79 3.50 21.78 6.98
N ASN A 80 2.91 20.68 6.50
CA ASN A 80 1.52 20.63 6.08
C ASN A 80 0.77 19.46 6.73
N ILE A 81 -0.18 19.79 7.61
CA ILE A 81 -1.00 18.81 8.33
C ILE A 81 -1.87 17.96 7.40
N PHE A 82 -2.35 18.54 6.30
CA PHE A 82 -3.12 17.81 5.30
C PHE A 82 -2.26 16.78 4.59
N TRP A 83 -1.02 17.15 4.24
CA TRP A 83 -0.05 16.21 3.67
C TRP A 83 0.33 15.10 4.66
N CYS A 84 0.59 15.44 5.93
CA CYS A 84 0.88 14.46 6.98
C CYS A 84 -0.23 13.41 7.12
N LYS A 85 -1.48 13.86 7.24
CA LYS A 85 -2.66 12.99 7.36
C LYS A 85 -2.87 12.12 6.12
N SER A 86 -2.86 12.71 4.94
CA SER A 86 -3.08 12.00 3.68
C SER A 86 -2.00 10.97 3.40
N ARG A 87 -0.72 11.31 3.63
CA ARG A 87 0.42 10.40 3.49
C ARG A 87 0.23 9.13 4.32
N LEU A 88 -0.05 9.26 5.62
CA LEU A 88 -0.26 8.11 6.50
C LEU A 88 -1.46 7.30 6.03
N PHE A 89 -2.60 7.96 5.82
CA PHE A 89 -3.84 7.31 5.40
C PHE A 89 -3.65 6.48 4.11
N PHE A 90 -3.12 7.09 3.04
CA PHE A 90 -2.92 6.38 1.77
C PHE A 90 -1.85 5.30 1.84
N SER A 91 -0.78 5.51 2.62
CA SER A 91 0.26 4.49 2.82
C SER A 91 -0.30 3.24 3.50
N TYR A 92 -1.10 3.40 4.56
CA TYR A 92 -1.72 2.28 5.27
C TYR A 92 -2.78 1.58 4.43
N ILE A 93 -3.67 2.34 3.78
CA ILE A 93 -4.69 1.78 2.90
C ILE A 93 -4.05 1.00 1.75
N GLY A 94 -3.06 1.59 1.07
CA GLY A 94 -2.36 0.93 -0.03
C GLY A 94 -1.74 -0.40 0.39
N SER A 95 -1.05 -0.42 1.53
CA SER A 95 -0.37 -1.63 2.03
C SER A 95 -1.38 -2.72 2.42
N LEU A 96 -2.42 -2.36 3.16
CA LEU A 96 -3.41 -3.31 3.67
C LEU A 96 -4.30 -3.86 2.55
N MET A 97 -4.70 -3.01 1.60
CA MET A 97 -5.47 -3.43 0.43
C MET A 97 -4.65 -4.31 -0.51
N SER A 98 -3.37 -4.00 -0.72
CA SER A 98 -2.48 -4.85 -1.50
C SER A 98 -2.39 -6.26 -0.92
N LEU A 99 -2.14 -6.37 0.39
CA LEU A 99 -2.08 -7.67 1.07
C LEU A 99 -3.42 -8.41 0.97
N THR A 100 -4.52 -7.72 1.26
CA THR A 100 -5.86 -8.32 1.27
C THR A 100 -6.24 -8.85 -0.12
N THR A 101 -5.94 -8.10 -1.18
CA THR A 101 -6.23 -8.52 -2.55
C THR A 101 -5.37 -9.68 -3.02
N ILE A 102 -4.11 -9.79 -2.57
CA ILE A 102 -3.27 -10.98 -2.80
C ILE A 102 -3.84 -12.19 -2.07
N CYS A 103 -4.29 -12.03 -0.82
CA CYS A 103 -4.96 -13.10 -0.07
C CYS A 103 -6.23 -13.56 -0.79
N PHE A 104 -7.07 -12.64 -1.25
CA PHE A 104 -8.26 -12.97 -2.04
C PHE A 104 -7.91 -13.64 -3.36
N ALA A 105 -6.88 -13.20 -4.06
CA ALA A 105 -6.42 -13.85 -5.30
C ALA A 105 -5.96 -15.29 -5.05
N SER A 106 -5.33 -15.54 -3.90
CA SER A 106 -4.89 -16.86 -3.47
C SER A 106 -6.09 -17.76 -3.14
N ILE A 107 -7.06 -17.24 -2.40
CA ILE A 107 -8.32 -17.94 -2.11
C ILE A 107 -9.08 -18.26 -3.39
N ASP A 108 -9.18 -17.31 -4.32
CA ASP A 108 -9.83 -17.49 -5.62
C ASP A 108 -9.18 -18.63 -6.42
N ARG A 109 -7.84 -18.69 -6.46
CA ARG A 109 -7.11 -19.81 -7.07
C ARG A 109 -7.34 -21.14 -6.35
N LEU A 110 -7.35 -21.15 -5.03
CA LEU A 110 -7.66 -22.36 -4.25
C LEU A 110 -9.05 -22.89 -4.61
N LEU A 111 -10.07 -22.01 -4.65
CA LEU A 111 -11.43 -22.36 -5.02
C LEU A 111 -11.52 -22.94 -6.44
N LEU A 112 -10.75 -22.40 -7.39
CA LEU A 112 -10.68 -22.93 -8.76
C LEU A 112 -10.09 -24.35 -8.81
N THR A 113 -9.08 -24.64 -7.98
CA THR A 113 -8.45 -25.96 -7.91
C THR A 113 -9.28 -27.01 -7.17
N CYS A 114 -10.30 -26.61 -6.41
CA CYS A 114 -11.16 -27.54 -5.68
C CYS A 114 -11.94 -28.49 -6.62
N ARG A 115 -12.03 -29.77 -6.23
CA ARG A 115 -12.76 -30.80 -7.00
C ARG A 115 -14.28 -30.58 -7.02
N ASN A 116 -14.82 -29.94 -5.98
CA ASN A 116 -16.25 -29.67 -5.86
C ASN A 116 -16.67 -28.44 -6.70
N VAL A 117 -17.64 -28.66 -7.58
CA VAL A 117 -18.17 -27.68 -8.55
C VAL A 117 -18.72 -26.42 -7.88
N GLN A 118 -19.33 -26.54 -6.71
CA GLN A 118 -19.94 -25.41 -6.00
C GLN A 118 -18.89 -24.38 -5.55
N TRP A 119 -17.72 -24.85 -5.13
CA TRP A 119 -16.61 -23.97 -4.75
C TRP A 119 -16.00 -23.25 -5.95
N ARG A 120 -15.84 -23.95 -7.08
CA ARG A 120 -15.39 -23.33 -8.34
C ARG A 120 -16.36 -22.24 -8.82
N LYS A 121 -17.66 -22.46 -8.67
CA LYS A 121 -18.68 -21.46 -9.03
C LYS A 121 -18.59 -20.17 -8.20
N ARG A 122 -17.94 -20.17 -7.03
CA ARG A 122 -17.71 -18.95 -6.24
C ARG A 122 -16.52 -18.12 -6.73
N SER A 123 -15.64 -18.69 -7.56
CA SER A 123 -14.60 -17.93 -8.24
C SER A 123 -15.20 -17.21 -9.46
N GLN A 124 -15.89 -16.10 -9.17
CA GLN A 124 -16.49 -15.23 -10.18
C GLN A 124 -16.04 -13.80 -9.97
N LEU A 125 -15.93 -13.08 -11.08
CA LEU A 125 -15.55 -11.66 -11.07
C LEU A 125 -16.53 -10.81 -10.24
N SER A 126 -17.82 -11.16 -10.23
CA SER A 126 -18.85 -10.50 -9.39
C SER A 126 -18.54 -10.63 -7.90
N THR A 127 -18.17 -11.83 -7.45
CA THR A 127 -17.78 -12.12 -6.07
C THR A 127 -16.49 -11.39 -5.69
N ALA A 128 -15.49 -11.37 -6.56
CA ALA A 128 -14.25 -10.62 -6.33
C ALA A 128 -14.50 -9.11 -6.19
N LYS A 129 -15.33 -8.52 -7.07
CA LYS A 129 -15.72 -7.11 -6.98
C LYS A 129 -16.41 -6.80 -5.66
N LEU A 130 -17.37 -7.63 -5.24
CA LEU A 130 -18.06 -7.47 -3.96
C LEU A 130 -17.08 -7.57 -2.78
N ALA A 131 -16.20 -8.57 -2.77
CA ALA A 131 -15.20 -8.75 -1.73
C ALA A 131 -14.24 -7.56 -1.62
N ILE A 132 -13.78 -7.02 -2.76
CA ILE A 132 -12.97 -5.80 -2.79
C ILE A 132 -13.74 -4.61 -2.23
N SER A 133 -14.99 -4.40 -2.65
CA SER A 133 -15.80 -3.28 -2.15
C SER A 133 -15.98 -3.35 -0.63
N ILE A 134 -16.25 -4.53 -0.07
CA ILE A 134 -16.35 -4.72 1.38
C ILE A 134 -15.00 -4.47 2.05
N ALA A 135 -13.90 -5.00 1.50
CA ALA A 135 -12.56 -4.78 2.05
C ALA A 135 -12.19 -3.29 2.06
N ILE A 136 -12.48 -2.54 0.99
CA ILE A 136 -12.24 -1.09 0.93
C ILE A 136 -12.99 -0.37 2.07
N LEU A 137 -14.27 -0.69 2.27
CA LEU A 137 -15.06 -0.07 3.35
C LEU A 137 -14.49 -0.37 4.73
N VAL A 138 -14.12 -1.63 4.99
CA VAL A 138 -13.51 -2.05 6.26
C VAL A 138 -12.17 -1.34 6.49
N VAL A 139 -11.32 -1.28 5.46
CA VAL A 139 -10.00 -0.66 5.54
C VAL A 139 -10.11 0.85 5.72
N ILE A 140 -11.00 1.53 5.00
CA ILE A 140 -11.26 2.98 5.20
C ILE A 140 -11.78 3.22 6.61
N GLY A 141 -12.76 2.43 7.08
CA GLY A 141 -13.33 2.55 8.41
C GLY A 141 -12.29 2.37 9.53
N HIS A 142 -11.37 1.41 9.37
CA HIS A 142 -10.28 1.21 10.32
C HIS A 142 -9.27 2.38 10.33
N ASN A 143 -8.93 2.88 9.14
CA ASN A 143 -7.89 3.90 8.98
C ASN A 143 -8.39 5.34 9.12
N ILE A 144 -9.70 5.57 9.28
CA ILE A 144 -10.25 6.92 9.47
C ILE A 144 -9.73 7.61 10.73
N SER A 145 -9.36 6.82 11.74
CA SER A 145 -8.73 7.28 12.97
C SER A 145 -7.47 8.11 12.70
N TYR A 146 -6.66 7.73 11.70
CA TYR A 146 -5.48 8.49 11.30
C TYR A 146 -5.83 9.89 10.77
N LEU A 147 -6.96 10.07 10.09
CA LEU A 147 -7.38 11.40 9.59
C LEU A 147 -7.88 12.32 10.71
N ILE A 148 -8.50 11.75 11.75
CA ILE A 148 -9.12 12.51 12.83
C ILE A 148 -8.09 12.89 13.89
N PHE A 149 -7.30 11.92 14.37
CA PHE A 149 -6.50 12.09 15.58
C PHE A 149 -5.06 12.58 15.34
N TYR A 150 -4.49 12.44 14.15
CA TYR A 150 -3.12 12.92 13.92
C TYR A 150 -3.08 14.43 13.80
N THR A 151 -2.44 15.10 14.77
CA THR A 151 -2.13 16.53 14.71
C THR A 151 -0.62 16.75 14.72
N ILE A 152 -0.16 17.86 14.14
CA ILE A 152 1.24 18.27 14.26
C ILE A 152 1.40 18.87 15.65
N ILE A 153 2.23 18.27 16.49
CA ILE A 153 2.60 18.82 17.79
C ILE A 153 3.89 19.61 17.58
N GLU A 154 3.80 20.94 17.56
CA GLU A 154 4.98 21.77 17.71
C GLU A 154 5.51 21.59 19.13
N VAL A 155 6.65 20.93 19.27
CA VAL A 155 7.37 20.89 20.55
C VAL A 155 7.92 22.30 20.79
N LYS A 156 7.16 23.15 21.49
CA LYS A 156 7.68 24.41 22.01
C LYS A 156 8.81 24.06 22.97
N THR A 157 10.04 24.24 22.52
CA THR A 157 11.22 24.20 23.37
C THR A 157 11.14 25.42 24.28
N THR A 158 10.61 25.25 25.49
CA THR A 158 10.72 26.27 26.55
C THR A 158 12.19 26.38 26.92
N THR A 159 12.84 27.40 26.36
CA THR A 159 14.11 27.96 26.83
C THR A 159 13.92 28.66 28.17
#